data_AF-A0A1J3IDZ6-F1
#
_entry.id   AF-A0A1J3IDZ6-F1
#
_cell.length_a   1.000
_cell.length_b   1.000
_cell.length_c   1.000
_cell.angle_alpha   90.00
_cell.angle_beta   90.00
_cell.angle_gamma   90.00
#
_symmetry.space_group_name_H-M   'P 1'
#
loop_
_entity.id
_entity.type
_entity.pdbx_description
1 polymer ?
#
loop_
_entity_poly.entity_id
_entity_poly.type
_entity_poly.pdbx_seq_one_letter_code
_entity_poly.pdbx_strand_id
1 'polypeptide(L)'
;IKIVRVFKRPDGLKDTEIDANGDGDVLVILDLRADDSLYEAGVAREVVNRIQKLRKKSGLEPTDIVEVYIESMDKDEGALQQIVKSQEQYIRDSIGSSLLPSSLMPWHAAVIAEESYQNVSKLSFKISLARPALKFNEEAILGLYSGNAKLASGLQTYLLSRDQWNLKSEFQAGHGKISVSCIEKFPAVTVLLGEHVHFTVGEYFLTTRNKNA
;
A
#
# COMPACT_ATOMS: atom_id res chain seq x y z
N ILE A 1 -52.21 26.85 19.84
CA ILE A 1 -51.52 25.62 20.32
C ILE A 1 -50.25 25.47 19.49
N LYS A 2 -49.07 25.48 20.10
CA LYS A 2 -47.79 25.28 19.39
C LYS A 2 -47.46 23.79 19.44
N ILE A 3 -47.51 23.10 18.30
CA ILE A 3 -47.18 21.68 18.22
C ILE A 3 -45.67 21.57 18.06
N VAL A 4 -44.99 21.02 19.05
CA VAL A 4 -43.55 20.74 19.00
C VAL A 4 -43.37 19.26 18.70
N ARG A 5 -42.68 18.94 17.61
CA ARG A 5 -42.31 17.57 17.26
C ARG A 5 -40.96 17.28 17.91
N VAL A 6 -40.94 16.34 18.85
CA VAL A 6 -39.71 15.90 19.54
C VAL A 6 -39.43 14.46 19.11
N PHE A 7 -38.16 14.15 18.83
CA PHE A 7 -37.74 12.79 18.56
C PHE A 7 -37.94 11.91 19.80
N LYS A 8 -38.70 10.82 19.67
CA LYS A 8 -38.83 9.79 20.71
C LYS A 8 -37.87 8.66 20.37
N ARG A 9 -36.92 8.40 21.27
CA ARG A 9 -35.97 7.28 21.12
C ARG A 9 -36.68 5.93 21.07
N PRO A 10 -36.21 4.98 20.24
CA PRO A 10 -36.70 3.60 20.26
C PRO A 10 -36.44 2.92 21.61
N ASP A 11 -37.31 1.99 21.99
CA ASP A 11 -37.17 1.24 23.23
C ASP A 11 -35.90 0.36 23.19
N GLY A 12 -35.11 0.39 24.27
CA GLY A 12 -33.88 -0.41 24.41
C GLY A 12 -32.57 0.30 24.03
N LEU A 13 -32.61 1.53 23.52
CA LEU A 13 -31.41 2.32 23.19
C LEU A 13 -31.10 3.36 24.28
N LYS A 14 -29.83 3.48 24.65
CA LYS A 14 -29.31 4.46 25.61
C LYS A 14 -29.08 5.82 24.97
N ASP A 15 -28.97 6.85 25.81
CA ASP A 15 -28.66 8.23 25.40
C ASP A 15 -27.32 8.36 24.68
N THR A 16 -26.38 7.49 25.00
CA THR A 16 -25.04 7.46 24.39
C THR A 16 -24.99 6.69 23.08
N GLU A 17 -26.10 6.06 22.66
CA GLU A 17 -26.15 5.17 21.49
C GLU A 17 -26.90 5.80 20.32
N ILE A 18 -27.67 6.86 20.56
CA ILE A 18 -28.44 7.55 19.52
C ILE A 18 -28.58 9.02 19.88
N ASP A 19 -28.27 9.88 18.91
CA ASP A 19 -28.49 11.32 19.02
C ASP A 19 -29.39 11.78 17.87
N ALA A 20 -30.19 12.81 18.11
CA ALA A 20 -31.09 13.35 17.10
C ALA A 20 -31.22 14.86 17.23
N ASN A 21 -31.07 15.55 16.10
CA ASN A 21 -31.23 16.99 16.02
C ASN A 21 -32.05 17.37 14.78
N GLY A 22 -32.83 18.43 14.87
CA GLY A 22 -33.65 18.90 13.76
C GLY A 22 -34.10 20.33 13.93
N ASP A 23 -34.36 21.00 12.81
CA ASP A 23 -34.77 22.42 12.76
C ASP A 23 -36.27 22.60 12.47
N GLY A 24 -37.01 21.49 12.39
CA GLY A 24 -38.45 21.47 12.11
C GLY A 24 -38.78 20.98 10.70
N ASP A 25 -37.89 21.20 9.73
CA ASP A 25 -38.03 20.73 8.34
C ASP A 25 -37.24 19.45 8.11
N VAL A 26 -36.09 19.31 8.76
CA VAL A 26 -35.23 18.13 8.70
C VAL A 26 -34.97 17.58 10.10
N LEU A 27 -35.00 16.25 10.23
CA LEU A 27 -34.56 15.53 11.43
C LEU A 27 -33.41 14.61 11.04
N VAL A 28 -32.24 14.82 11.65
CA VAL A 28 -31.07 13.94 11.54
C VAL A 28 -31.03 13.07 12.79
N ILE A 29 -30.90 11.77 12.58
CA ILE A 29 -30.72 10.78 13.65
C ILE A 29 -29.37 10.11 13.39
N LEU A 30 -28.47 10.16 14.37
CA LEU A 30 -27.15 9.58 14.32
C LEU A 30 -27.08 8.39 15.28
N ASP A 31 -26.75 7.23 14.74
CA ASP A 31 -26.39 6.06 15.55
C ASP A 31 -24.95 6.24 16.06
N LEU A 32 -24.78 6.23 17.38
CA LEU A 32 -23.51 6.45 18.06
C LEU A 32 -22.86 5.14 18.52
N ARG A 33 -23.48 3.99 18.24
CA ARG A 33 -22.91 2.69 18.58
C ARG A 33 -21.63 2.49 17.78
N ALA A 34 -20.51 2.37 18.48
CA ALA A 34 -19.25 1.99 17.84
C ALA A 34 -19.37 0.55 17.35
N ASP A 35 -19.19 0.36 16.05
CA ASP A 35 -18.93 -0.95 15.47
C ASP A 35 -17.48 -1.04 15.01
N ASP A 36 -17.00 -2.26 14.79
CA ASP A 36 -15.62 -2.50 14.38
C ASP A 36 -15.32 -1.78 13.05
N SER A 37 -16.27 -1.70 12.12
CA SER A 37 -16.07 -1.03 10.83
C SER A 37 -15.82 0.48 10.96
N LEU A 38 -16.49 1.15 11.90
CA LEU A 38 -16.28 2.56 12.22
C LEU A 38 -14.90 2.78 12.85
N TYR A 39 -14.47 1.86 13.72
CA TYR A 39 -13.13 1.89 14.29
C TYR A 39 -12.06 1.69 13.21
N GLU A 40 -12.18 0.65 12.37
CA GLU A 40 -11.26 0.38 11.27
C GLU A 40 -11.18 1.58 10.31
N ALA A 41 -12.33 2.17 9.93
CA ALA A 41 -12.37 3.37 9.11
C ALA A 41 -11.70 4.58 9.80
N GLY A 42 -11.86 4.72 11.12
CA GLY A 42 -11.17 5.73 11.92
C GLY A 42 -9.65 5.58 11.88
N VAL A 43 -9.15 4.35 12.06
CA VAL A 43 -7.73 4.03 11.95
C VAL A 43 -7.21 4.32 10.53
N ALA A 44 -7.93 3.91 9.49
CA ALA A 44 -7.54 4.16 8.10
C ALA A 44 -7.43 5.66 7.79
N ARG A 45 -8.35 6.49 8.30
CA ARG A 45 -8.26 7.96 8.18
C ARG A 45 -7.00 8.50 8.84
N GLU A 46 -6.65 8.00 10.02
CA GLU A 46 -5.44 8.42 10.71
C GLU A 46 -4.17 8.00 9.96
N VAL A 47 -4.12 6.77 9.43
CA VAL A 47 -3.00 6.30 8.58
C VAL A 47 -2.83 7.20 7.36
N VAL A 48 -3.90 7.47 6.61
CA VAL A 48 -3.89 8.40 5.46
C VAL A 48 -3.39 9.79 5.87
N ASN A 49 -3.88 10.32 6.98
CA ASN A 49 -3.46 11.62 7.52
C ASN A 49 -1.96 11.64 7.83
N ARG A 50 -1.41 10.56 8.43
CA ARG A 50 0.03 10.45 8.70
C ARG A 50 0.86 10.36 7.42
N ILE A 51 0.42 9.60 6.42
CA ILE A 51 1.07 9.52 5.11
C ILE A 51 1.11 10.91 4.45
N GLN A 52 -0.02 11.62 4.41
CA GLN A 52 -0.11 12.95 3.81
C GLN A 52 0.75 13.98 4.53
N LYS A 53 0.83 13.93 5.87
CA LYS A 53 1.74 14.78 6.66
C LYS A 53 3.21 14.46 6.37
N LEU A 54 3.57 13.18 6.27
CA LEU A 54 4.94 12.75 5.95
C LEU A 54 5.35 13.20 4.55
N ARG A 55 4.45 13.15 3.56
CA ARG A 55 4.69 13.71 2.21
C ARG A 55 5.02 15.20 2.26
N LYS A 56 4.19 16.00 2.94
CA LYS A 56 4.41 17.45 3.09
C LYS A 56 5.73 17.75 3.81
N LYS A 57 6.02 17.02 4.89
CA LYS A 57 7.25 17.18 5.70
C LYS A 57 8.52 16.83 4.91
N SER A 58 8.42 15.88 3.98
CA SER A 58 9.51 15.47 3.09
C SER A 58 9.63 16.31 1.82
N GLY A 59 8.81 17.36 1.67
CA GLY A 59 8.83 18.25 0.51
C GLY A 59 8.25 17.64 -0.77
N LEU A 60 7.46 16.56 -0.65
CA LEU A 60 6.80 15.93 -1.79
C LEU A 60 5.52 16.65 -2.16
N GLU A 61 5.33 16.85 -3.46
CA GLU A 61 4.09 17.33 -4.05
C GLU A 61 3.06 16.19 -4.17
N PRO A 62 1.75 16.49 -4.28
CA PRO A 62 0.72 15.47 -4.50
C PRO A 62 0.93 14.64 -5.77
N THR A 63 1.55 15.23 -6.80
CA THR A 63 1.84 14.59 -8.09
C THR A 63 3.08 13.69 -8.07
N ASP A 64 3.91 13.77 -7.03
CA ASP A 64 5.11 12.94 -6.92
C ASP A 64 4.75 11.46 -6.77
N ILE A 65 5.39 10.62 -7.58
CA ILE A 65 5.20 9.18 -7.54
C ILE A 65 6.12 8.60 -6.48
N VAL A 66 5.53 8.04 -5.42
CA VAL A 66 6.24 7.36 -4.34
C VAL A 66 5.52 6.07 -3.97
N GLU A 67 6.28 5.11 -3.47
CA GLU A 67 5.74 3.91 -2.86
C GLU A 67 5.62 4.11 -1.34
N VAL A 68 4.48 3.71 -0.79
CA VAL A 68 4.17 3.87 0.63
C VAL A 68 4.17 2.51 1.29
N TYR A 69 5.03 2.35 2.29
CA TYR A 69 5.17 1.13 3.06
C TYR A 69 4.68 1.33 4.49
N ILE A 70 4.08 0.29 5.05
CA ILE A 70 3.66 0.27 6.45
C ILE A 70 4.18 -0.99 7.15
N GLU A 71 4.64 -0.81 8.39
CA GLU A 71 5.12 -1.86 9.28
C GLU A 71 4.41 -1.74 10.63
N SER A 72 3.84 -2.84 11.15
CA SER A 72 3.36 -2.86 12.53
C SER A 72 4.53 -2.83 13.50
N MET A 73 4.43 -2.03 14.55
CA MET A 73 5.40 -2.01 15.66
C MET A 73 4.84 -2.70 16.91
N ASP A 74 3.58 -3.12 16.88
CA ASP A 74 2.95 -3.88 17.95
C ASP A 74 3.25 -5.37 17.81
N LYS A 75 3.16 -6.10 18.93
CA LYS A 75 3.33 -7.57 18.95
C LYS A 75 2.26 -8.29 18.12
N ASP A 76 1.06 -7.72 18.05
CA ASP A 76 -0.02 -8.21 17.22
C ASP A 76 -0.02 -7.45 15.88
N GLU A 77 0.68 -8.00 14.91
CA GLU A 77 0.72 -7.44 13.55
C GLU A 77 -0.61 -7.64 12.80
N GLY A 78 -1.45 -8.58 13.25
CA GLY A 78 -2.68 -8.98 12.55
C GLY A 78 -3.73 -7.88 12.53
N ALA A 79 -3.89 -7.15 13.64
CA ALA A 79 -4.87 -6.08 13.77
C ALA A 79 -4.68 -4.98 12.70
N LEU A 80 -3.46 -4.47 12.54
CA LEU A 80 -3.17 -3.44 11.54
C LEU A 80 -3.35 -3.97 10.11
N GLN A 81 -2.90 -5.20 9.84
CA GLN A 81 -3.03 -5.81 8.52
C GLN A 81 -4.49 -6.02 8.12
N GLN A 82 -5.36 -6.43 9.07
CA GLN A 82 -6.78 -6.59 8.85
C GLN A 82 -7.46 -5.26 8.49
N ILE A 83 -7.15 -4.19 9.24
CA ILE A 83 -7.67 -2.84 8.98
C ILE A 83 -7.23 -2.32 7.62
N VAL A 84 -5.93 -2.45 7.30
CA VAL A 84 -5.39 -2.01 5.99
C VAL A 84 -6.06 -2.77 4.85
N LYS A 85 -6.35 -4.07 5.05
CA LYS A 85 -7.06 -4.89 4.07
C LYS A 85 -8.54 -4.50 3.94
N SER A 86 -9.25 -4.25 5.03
CA SER A 86 -10.68 -3.92 5.00
C SER A 86 -10.94 -2.53 4.42
N GLN A 87 -10.05 -1.57 4.65
CA GLN A 87 -10.15 -0.19 4.18
C GLN A 87 -9.27 0.12 2.96
N GLU A 88 -8.79 -0.92 2.25
CA GLU A 88 -7.83 -0.78 1.17
C GLU A 88 -8.28 0.20 0.08
N GLN A 89 -9.55 0.12 -0.34
CA GLN A 89 -10.07 0.98 -1.40
C GLN A 89 -10.02 2.46 -0.99
N TYR A 90 -10.47 2.78 0.23
CA TYR A 90 -10.42 4.13 0.78
C TYR A 90 -8.96 4.65 0.87
N ILE A 91 -8.04 3.82 1.37
CA ILE A 91 -6.63 4.20 1.50
C ILE A 91 -6.05 4.48 0.11
N ARG A 92 -6.28 3.58 -0.85
CA ARG A 92 -5.78 3.70 -2.24
C ARG A 92 -6.30 4.98 -2.91
N ASP A 93 -7.60 5.25 -2.80
CA ASP A 93 -8.20 6.45 -3.38
C ASP A 93 -7.67 7.73 -2.72
N SER A 94 -7.36 7.67 -1.43
CA SER A 94 -6.88 8.84 -0.67
C SER A 94 -5.39 9.16 -0.87
N ILE A 95 -4.55 8.16 -1.09
CA ILE A 95 -3.09 8.35 -1.26
C ILE A 95 -2.63 8.22 -2.71
N GLY A 96 -3.49 7.74 -3.61
CA GLY A 96 -3.20 7.55 -5.05
C GLY A 96 -2.39 6.30 -5.38
N SER A 97 -2.12 5.43 -4.40
CA SER A 97 -1.33 4.21 -4.57
C SER A 97 -1.76 3.12 -3.58
N SER A 98 -1.40 1.86 -3.83
CA SER A 98 -1.57 0.80 -2.84
C SER A 98 -0.66 1.04 -1.63
N LEU A 99 -1.17 0.78 -0.43
CA LEU A 99 -0.36 0.74 0.78
C LEU A 99 0.32 -0.63 0.88
N LEU A 100 1.65 -0.64 0.90
CA LEU A 100 2.45 -1.86 0.78
C LEU A 100 2.92 -2.35 2.15
N PRO A 101 2.96 -3.66 2.40
CA PRO A 101 3.69 -4.22 3.54
C PRO A 101 5.19 -3.89 3.44
N SER A 102 5.81 -3.50 4.55
CA SER A 102 7.26 -3.24 4.61
C SER A 102 8.12 -4.45 4.19
N SER A 103 7.62 -5.67 4.39
CA SER A 103 8.27 -6.91 3.97
C SER A 103 8.48 -7.04 2.46
N LEU A 104 7.73 -6.29 1.65
CA LEU A 104 7.91 -6.26 0.19
C LEU A 104 8.93 -5.23 -0.27
N MET A 105 9.35 -4.31 0.60
CA MET A 105 10.30 -3.27 0.29
C MET A 105 11.65 -3.89 -0.12
N PRO A 106 12.13 -3.65 -1.36
CA PRO A 106 13.42 -4.14 -1.79
C PRO A 106 14.54 -3.49 -0.99
N TRP A 107 15.62 -4.25 -0.75
CA TRP A 107 16.81 -3.74 -0.06
C TRP A 107 17.49 -2.57 -0.78
N HIS A 108 17.31 -2.48 -2.10
CA HIS A 108 17.83 -1.41 -2.95
C HIS A 108 16.87 -0.22 -3.13
N ALA A 109 15.72 -0.22 -2.46
CA ALA A 109 14.77 0.89 -2.54
C ALA A 109 15.34 2.15 -1.89
N ALA A 110 15.27 3.28 -2.59
CA ALA A 110 15.72 4.56 -2.07
C ALA A 110 14.64 5.18 -1.17
N VAL A 111 14.80 5.05 0.14
CA VAL A 111 13.90 5.64 1.14
C VAL A 111 14.07 7.17 1.15
N ILE A 112 12.95 7.87 1.00
CA ILE A 112 12.86 9.34 0.99
C ILE A 112 12.62 9.84 2.41
N ALA A 113 11.69 9.22 3.12
CA ALA A 113 11.33 9.59 4.49
C ALA A 113 10.74 8.39 5.23
N GLU A 114 10.94 8.35 6.54
CA GLU A 114 10.37 7.34 7.41
C GLU A 114 9.97 7.98 8.74
N GLU A 115 8.83 7.57 9.30
CA GLU A 115 8.38 8.05 10.60
C GLU A 115 7.60 6.96 11.35
N SER A 116 7.93 6.80 12.63
CA SER A 116 7.25 5.88 13.54
C SER A 116 6.19 6.62 14.34
N TYR A 117 5.03 5.99 14.47
CA TYR A 117 3.88 6.51 15.20
C TYR A 117 3.49 5.53 16.29
N GLN A 118 3.25 6.06 17.49
CA GLN A 118 2.85 5.27 18.66
C GLN A 118 1.44 5.67 19.11
N ASN A 119 0.67 4.70 19.58
CA ASN A 119 -0.66 4.90 20.17
C ASN A 119 -1.66 5.63 19.25
N VAL A 120 -1.56 5.46 17.93
CA VAL A 120 -2.56 5.96 16.97
C VAL A 120 -3.72 4.99 16.99
N SER A 121 -4.81 5.39 17.65
CA SER A 121 -5.97 4.51 17.86
C SER A 121 -5.54 3.15 18.44
N LYS A 122 -4.71 3.16 19.49
CA LYS A 122 -4.15 1.96 20.15
C LYS A 122 -3.20 1.11 19.30
N LEU A 123 -2.82 1.57 18.11
CA LEU A 123 -1.85 0.90 17.25
C LEU A 123 -0.55 1.70 17.16
N SER A 124 0.56 0.99 17.00
CA SER A 124 1.88 1.54 16.73
C SER A 124 2.38 1.00 15.40
N PHE A 125 2.83 1.89 14.52
CA PHE A 125 3.27 1.53 13.18
C PHE A 125 4.30 2.51 12.65
N LYS A 126 5.07 2.07 11.67
CA LYS A 126 6.04 2.88 10.94
C LYS A 126 5.59 3.03 9.49
N ILE A 127 5.71 4.24 8.96
CA ILE A 127 5.43 4.54 7.56
C ILE A 127 6.75 4.93 6.89
N SER A 128 7.03 4.33 5.74
CA SER A 128 8.21 4.64 4.92
C SER A 128 7.75 5.06 3.51
N LEU A 129 8.25 6.18 3.01
CA LEU A 129 8.08 6.65 1.65
C LEU A 129 9.36 6.35 0.88
N ALA A 130 9.27 5.65 -0.24
CA ALA A 130 10.44 5.35 -1.08
C ALA A 130 10.16 5.68 -2.55
N ARG A 131 11.24 5.87 -3.31
CA ARG A 131 11.14 5.95 -4.77
C ARG A 131 10.70 4.59 -5.32
N PRO A 132 9.89 4.56 -6.39
CA PRO A 132 9.56 3.33 -7.08
C PRO A 132 10.83 2.58 -7.50
N ALA A 133 10.89 1.29 -7.17
CA ALA A 133 12.04 0.44 -7.45
C ALA A 133 11.61 -0.82 -8.20
N LEU A 134 12.53 -1.36 -9.01
CA LEU A 134 12.33 -2.65 -9.66
C LEU A 134 12.10 -3.71 -8.58
N LYS A 135 11.03 -4.50 -8.73
CA LYS A 135 10.74 -5.65 -7.89
C LYS A 135 10.95 -6.93 -8.68
N PHE A 136 11.82 -7.78 -8.15
CA PHE A 136 12.09 -9.09 -8.71
C PHE A 136 11.25 -10.16 -8.02
N ASN A 137 10.75 -11.09 -8.82
CA ASN A 137 10.23 -12.35 -8.33
C ASN A 137 11.41 -13.31 -8.17
N GLU A 138 11.86 -13.48 -6.93
CA GLU A 138 13.06 -14.26 -6.61
C GLU A 138 12.97 -15.70 -7.13
N GLU A 139 11.81 -16.35 -6.96
CA GLU A 139 11.60 -17.73 -7.40
C GLU A 139 11.68 -17.86 -8.94
N ALA A 140 11.02 -16.94 -9.66
CA ALA A 140 11.02 -16.97 -11.12
C ALA A 140 12.41 -16.66 -11.70
N ILE A 141 13.13 -15.67 -11.14
CA ILE A 141 14.50 -15.36 -11.58
C ILE A 141 15.45 -16.51 -11.27
N LEU A 142 15.32 -17.16 -10.12
CA LEU A 142 16.11 -18.32 -9.77
C LEU A 142 15.85 -19.49 -10.74
N GLY A 143 14.60 -19.65 -11.19
CA GLY A 143 14.18 -20.62 -12.20
C GLY A 143 14.87 -20.43 -13.56
N LEU A 144 15.16 -19.19 -13.98
CA LEU A 144 15.89 -18.91 -15.24
C LEU A 144 17.30 -19.52 -15.27
N TYR A 145 17.91 -19.72 -14.11
CA TYR A 145 19.26 -20.27 -13.98
C TYR A 145 19.30 -21.61 -13.24
N SER A 146 18.20 -22.37 -13.29
CA SER A 146 18.11 -23.71 -12.71
C SER A 146 18.55 -23.77 -11.23
N GLY A 147 18.22 -22.76 -10.43
CA GLY A 147 18.60 -22.72 -9.01
C GLY A 147 19.91 -21.99 -8.69
N ASN A 148 20.62 -21.42 -9.68
CA ASN A 148 21.90 -20.78 -9.42
C ASN A 148 21.74 -19.34 -8.89
N ALA A 149 21.81 -19.20 -7.56
CA ALA A 149 21.66 -17.92 -6.87
C ALA A 149 22.68 -16.83 -7.28
N LYS A 150 23.91 -17.23 -7.66
CA LYS A 150 24.93 -16.26 -8.11
C LYS A 150 24.56 -15.64 -9.46
N LEU A 151 24.06 -16.45 -10.39
CA LEU A 151 23.61 -15.98 -11.70
C LEU A 151 22.33 -15.14 -11.57
N ALA A 152 21.40 -15.57 -10.71
CA ALA A 152 20.18 -14.80 -10.39
C ALA A 152 20.52 -13.40 -9.84
N SER A 153 21.40 -13.32 -8.83
CA SER A 153 21.84 -12.05 -8.24
C SER A 153 22.61 -11.18 -9.25
N GLY A 154 23.43 -11.80 -10.12
CA GLY A 154 24.12 -11.08 -11.19
C GLY A 154 23.15 -10.49 -12.23
N LEU A 155 22.09 -11.21 -12.60
CA LEU A 155 21.03 -10.68 -13.47
C LEU A 155 20.28 -9.52 -12.80
N GLN A 156 19.93 -9.64 -11.52
CA GLN A 156 19.30 -8.55 -10.77
C GLN A 156 20.19 -7.32 -10.74
N THR A 157 21.48 -7.49 -10.44
CA THR A 157 22.47 -6.41 -10.43
C THR A 157 22.57 -5.74 -11.80
N TYR A 158 22.61 -6.53 -12.88
CA TYR A 158 22.58 -6.01 -14.24
C TYR A 158 21.33 -5.17 -14.49
N LEU A 159 20.14 -5.68 -14.20
CA LEU A 159 18.88 -4.96 -14.40
C LEU A 159 18.78 -3.69 -13.54
N LEU A 160 19.31 -3.70 -12.31
CA LEU A 160 19.34 -2.53 -11.43
C LEU A 160 20.34 -1.45 -11.88
N SER A 161 21.44 -1.85 -12.53
CA SER A 161 22.44 -0.91 -13.06
C SER A 161 21.98 -0.16 -14.31
N ARG A 162 20.87 -0.60 -14.90
CA ARG A 162 20.34 0.01 -16.12
C ARG A 162 19.48 1.23 -15.84
N ASP A 163 19.51 2.16 -16.79
CA ASP A 163 18.57 3.26 -16.82
C ASP A 163 17.12 2.74 -16.97
N GLN A 164 16.24 3.19 -16.07
CA GLN A 164 14.85 2.72 -15.98
C GLN A 164 14.02 3.10 -17.21
N TRP A 165 14.27 4.28 -17.80
CA TRP A 165 13.53 4.74 -18.99
C TRP A 165 13.85 3.86 -20.20
N ASN A 166 15.14 3.59 -20.42
CA ASN A 166 15.60 2.71 -21.49
C ASN A 166 15.11 1.28 -21.29
N LEU A 167 15.21 0.76 -20.05
CA LEU A 167 14.71 -0.58 -19.73
C LEU A 167 13.20 -0.69 -20.01
N LYS A 168 12.42 0.31 -19.62
CA LYS A 168 10.97 0.36 -19.92
C LYS A 168 10.68 0.38 -21.41
N SER A 169 11.42 1.17 -22.17
CA SER A 169 11.27 1.26 -23.63
C SER A 169 11.61 -0.07 -24.32
N GLU A 170 12.63 -0.79 -23.85
CA GLU A 170 12.99 -2.11 -24.38
C GLU A 170 11.94 -3.17 -24.10
N PHE A 171 11.42 -3.23 -22.87
CA PHE A 171 10.31 -4.13 -22.57
C PHE A 171 9.09 -3.82 -23.43
N GLN A 172 8.79 -2.54 -23.72
CA GLN A 172 7.69 -2.16 -24.61
C GLN A 172 7.94 -2.63 -26.05
N ALA A 173 9.13 -2.40 -26.59
CA ALA A 173 9.51 -2.83 -27.93
C ALA A 173 9.49 -4.37 -28.08
N GLY A 174 9.87 -5.09 -27.01
CA GLY A 174 9.89 -6.56 -26.96
C GLY A 174 8.58 -7.20 -26.50
N HIS A 175 7.45 -6.47 -26.49
CA HIS A 175 6.15 -6.96 -26.04
C HIS A 175 6.18 -7.63 -24.64
N GLY A 176 6.84 -6.97 -23.69
CA GLY A 176 7.01 -7.43 -22.32
C GLY A 176 8.18 -8.39 -22.12
N LYS A 177 9.07 -8.57 -23.11
CA LYS A 177 10.20 -9.49 -23.05
C LYS A 177 11.50 -8.81 -23.42
N ILE A 178 12.59 -9.16 -22.73
CA ILE A 178 13.95 -8.79 -23.14
C ILE A 178 14.85 -10.01 -23.05
N SER A 179 15.79 -10.14 -23.99
CA SER A 179 16.82 -11.19 -23.94
C SER A 179 18.11 -10.60 -23.39
N VAL A 180 18.59 -11.15 -22.28
CA VAL A 180 19.85 -10.76 -21.64
C VAL A 180 20.91 -11.79 -21.98
N SER A 181 21.86 -11.42 -22.85
CA SER A 181 22.98 -12.26 -23.29
C SER A 181 24.35 -11.57 -23.18
N CYS A 182 24.38 -10.33 -22.70
CA CYS A 182 25.58 -9.49 -22.65
C CYS A 182 26.41 -9.67 -21.37
N ILE A 183 25.93 -10.44 -20.40
CA ILE A 183 26.67 -10.70 -19.16
C ILE A 183 27.70 -11.81 -19.43
N GLU A 184 28.98 -11.47 -19.33
CA GLU A 184 30.07 -12.42 -19.60
C GLU A 184 29.95 -13.66 -18.69
N LYS A 185 30.08 -14.86 -19.27
CA LYS A 185 29.97 -16.17 -18.58
C LYS A 185 28.57 -16.51 -18.05
N PHE A 186 27.54 -15.72 -18.35
CA PHE A 186 26.16 -16.05 -18.01
C PHE A 186 25.47 -16.64 -19.24
N PRO A 187 24.64 -17.69 -19.09
CA PRO A 187 23.81 -18.16 -20.19
C PRO A 187 22.77 -17.09 -20.54
N ALA A 188 22.42 -17.01 -21.83
CA ALA A 188 21.40 -16.10 -22.30
C ALA A 188 20.04 -16.48 -21.72
N VAL A 189 19.32 -15.49 -21.18
CA VAL A 189 17.99 -15.69 -20.58
C VAL A 189 17.00 -14.69 -21.13
N THR A 190 15.72 -15.08 -21.18
CA THR A 190 14.63 -14.16 -21.53
C THR A 190 13.91 -13.73 -20.26
N VAL A 191 13.99 -12.44 -19.96
CA VAL A 191 13.30 -11.82 -18.82
C VAL A 191 11.93 -11.34 -19.28
N LEU A 192 10.92 -11.55 -18.44
CA LEU A 192 9.52 -11.26 -18.72
C LEU A 192 9.01 -10.26 -17.70
N LEU A 193 8.43 -9.17 -18.19
CA LEU A 193 7.75 -8.17 -17.36
C LEU A 193 6.45 -8.77 -16.80
N GLY A 194 6.20 -8.58 -15.51
CA GLY A 194 5.02 -9.14 -14.82
C GLY A 194 5.19 -10.57 -14.30
N GLU A 195 6.28 -11.25 -14.67
CA GLU A 195 6.61 -12.59 -14.18
C GLU A 195 7.94 -12.60 -13.43
N HIS A 196 9.01 -12.15 -14.09
CA HIS A 196 10.37 -12.11 -13.52
C HIS A 196 10.66 -10.77 -12.83
N VAL A 197 10.25 -9.66 -13.46
CA VAL A 197 10.51 -8.30 -13.00
C VAL A 197 9.25 -7.44 -13.11
N HIS A 198 9.08 -6.50 -12.18
CA HIS A 198 8.04 -5.48 -12.17
C HIS A 198 8.72 -4.13 -11.99
N PHE A 199 8.17 -3.05 -12.57
CA PHE A 199 8.81 -1.73 -12.48
C PHE A 199 8.62 -1.09 -11.12
N THR A 200 7.57 -1.50 -10.42
CA THR A 200 7.25 -1.07 -9.07
C THR A 200 6.89 -2.26 -8.20
N VAL A 201 7.06 -2.12 -6.89
CA VAL A 201 6.59 -3.08 -5.90
C VAL A 201 5.06 -3.09 -5.86
N GLY A 202 4.42 -1.93 -6.11
CA GLY A 202 2.97 -1.84 -6.28
C GLY A 202 2.41 -2.75 -7.38
N GLU A 203 3.04 -2.75 -8.56
CA GLU A 203 2.67 -3.65 -9.67
C GLU A 203 2.81 -5.13 -9.27
N TYR A 204 3.92 -5.48 -8.62
CA TYR A 204 4.16 -6.84 -8.12
C TYR A 204 3.10 -7.27 -7.10
N PHE A 205 2.75 -6.39 -6.16
CA PHE A 205 1.76 -6.65 -5.13
C PHE A 205 0.37 -6.95 -5.72
N LEU A 206 -0.08 -6.14 -6.69
CA LEU A 206 -1.36 -6.33 -7.37
C LEU A 206 -1.37 -7.63 -8.20
N THR A 207 -0.29 -7.93 -8.91
CA THR A 207 -0.16 -9.15 -9.72
C THR A 207 -0.22 -10.41 -8.86
N THR A 208 0.45 -10.39 -7.70
CA THR A 208 0.48 -11.53 -6.78
C THR A 208 -0.88 -11.76 -6.12
N ARG A 209 -1.61 -10.69 -5.79
CA ARG A 209 -2.98 -10.81 -5.26
C ARG A 209 -3.95 -11.41 -6.26
N ASN A 210 -3.91 -10.97 -7.52
CA ASN A 210 -4.81 -11.49 -8.56
C ASN A 210 -4.57 -12.97 -8.88
N LYS A 211 -3.36 -13.50 -8.63
CA LYS A 211 -3.07 -14.94 -8.78
C LYS A 211 -3.60 -15.78 -7.61
N ASN A 212 -3.82 -15.17 -6.45
CA ASN A 212 -4.26 -15.83 -5.22
C ASN A 212 -5.75 -15.61 -4.91
N ALA A 213 -6.48 -14.88 -5.77
CA ALA A 213 -7.91 -14.61 -5.68
C ALA A 213 -8.68 -15.54 -6.64
#